data_AF-A0A7S3K9A1-F1
#
_entry.id   AF-A0A7S3K9A1-F1
#
_cell.length_a   1.000
_cell.length_b   1.000
_cell.length_c   1.000
_cell.angle_alpha   90.00
_cell.angle_beta   90.00
_cell.angle_gamma   90.00
#
_symmetry.space_group_name_H-M   'P 1'
#
loop_
_entity.id
_entity.type
_entity.pdbx_description
1 polymer ?
#
loop_
_entity_poly.entity_id
_entity_poly.type
_entity_poly.pdbx_seq_one_letter_code
_entity_poly.pdbx_strand_id
1 'polypeptide(L)'
;TNLIPDDDGNINFCLDSHRYANIYVIVIDDYNVTLMQLSTSSIPEQIWSKNIALQKSLDTKAYFNEGRKITKLTKGSKHEIKDLTSLKFRIVDNLEKVKNIQLKISSLDGCNIDKDLLFLVNWNKCTETEKLVLYNKFFSHEVNIFLYFKDKTFFNKVIKGFLRNKHEKSLIDHWLLGDYEKIVKYNQVEYFENLNC
;
A
#
# COMPACT_ATOMS: atom_id res chain seq x y z
N THR A 1 18.06 -17.38 -0.63
CA THR A 1 18.64 -17.56 0.71
C THR A 1 19.89 -16.72 0.73
N ASN A 2 20.05 -15.82 1.69
CA ASN A 2 21.24 -14.96 1.75
C ASN A 2 22.38 -15.78 2.36
N LEU A 3 23.52 -15.84 1.67
CA LEU A 3 24.72 -16.55 2.12
C LEU A 3 25.60 -15.59 2.93
N ILE A 4 26.22 -16.10 4.00
CA ILE A 4 27.12 -15.34 4.87
C ILE A 4 28.56 -15.77 4.50
N PRO A 5 29.49 -14.82 4.28
CA PRO A 5 30.90 -15.14 4.01
C PRO A 5 31.58 -15.79 5.23
N ASP A 6 32.63 -16.57 4.96
CA ASP A 6 33.52 -17.10 5.99
C ASP A 6 34.49 -16.03 6.53
N ASP A 7 35.31 -16.40 7.51
CA ASP A 7 36.25 -15.49 8.19
C ASP A 7 37.30 -14.87 7.23
N ASP A 8 37.50 -15.48 6.06
CA ASP A 8 38.40 -15.00 4.99
C ASP A 8 37.65 -14.22 3.90
N GLY A 9 36.34 -13.99 4.05
CA GLY A 9 35.50 -13.24 3.12
C GLY A 9 35.02 -14.05 1.91
N ASN A 10 35.21 -15.37 1.90
CA ASN A 10 34.81 -16.23 0.78
C ASN A 10 33.39 -16.77 0.97
N ILE A 11 32.67 -16.92 -0.15
CA ILE A 11 31.33 -17.54 -0.17
C ILE A 11 31.38 -18.72 -1.12
N ASN A 12 31.28 -19.92 -0.56
CA ASN A 12 31.21 -21.15 -1.34
C ASN A 12 29.75 -21.62 -1.44
N PHE A 13 29.27 -21.81 -2.68
CA PHE A 13 27.95 -22.38 -2.93
C PHE A 13 28.01 -23.29 -4.15
N CYS A 14 27.20 -24.35 -4.12
CA CYS A 14 27.04 -25.25 -5.26
C CYS A 14 25.79 -24.83 -6.04
N LEU A 15 25.96 -24.57 -7.33
CA LEU A 15 24.85 -24.25 -8.24
C LEU A 15 24.80 -25.31 -9.35
N ASP A 16 23.60 -25.81 -9.64
CA ASP A 16 23.37 -26.62 -10.83
C ASP A 16 23.49 -25.71 -12.08
N SER A 17 24.71 -25.56 -12.58
CA SER A 17 25.06 -24.67 -13.70
C SER A 17 24.39 -25.05 -15.01
N HIS A 18 23.88 -26.28 -15.14
CA HIS A 18 23.32 -26.81 -16.39
C HIS A 18 21.90 -26.27 -16.65
N ARG A 19 21.26 -25.64 -15.65
CA ARG A 19 19.91 -25.05 -15.78
C ARG A 19 19.90 -23.58 -16.17
N TYR A 20 21.06 -22.91 -16.16
CA TYR A 20 21.14 -21.45 -16.30
C TYR A 20 22.20 -21.07 -17.32
N ALA A 21 21.88 -20.14 -18.22
CA ALA A 21 22.82 -19.62 -19.23
C ALA A 21 23.72 -18.49 -18.69
N ASN A 22 23.19 -17.71 -17.73
CA ASN A 22 23.90 -16.61 -17.09
C ASN A 22 23.68 -16.67 -15.58
N ILE A 23 24.75 -16.43 -14.83
CA ILE A 23 24.73 -16.28 -13.38
C ILE A 23 25.11 -14.83 -13.08
N TYR A 24 24.24 -14.13 -12.35
CA TYR A 24 24.50 -12.79 -11.84
C TYR A 24 24.80 -12.88 -10.36
N VAL A 25 26.01 -12.47 -9.97
CA VAL A 25 26.43 -12.34 -8.57
C VAL A 25 26.35 -10.86 -8.23
N ILE A 26 25.47 -10.52 -7.29
CA ILE A 26 25.29 -9.15 -6.80
C ILE A 26 25.79 -9.13 -5.36
N VAL A 27 26.79 -8.28 -5.10
CA VAL A 27 27.30 -8.00 -3.76
C VAL A 27 26.90 -6.58 -3.40
N ILE A 28 26.24 -6.43 -2.25
CA ILE A 28 25.69 -5.17 -1.77
C ILE A 28 26.23 -4.96 -0.35
N ASP A 29 26.81 -3.78 -0.09
CA ASP A 29 27.06 -3.25 1.24
C ASP A 29 26.27 -1.94 1.46
N ASP A 30 26.46 -1.27 2.59
CA ASP A 30 25.73 -0.04 2.95
C ASP A 30 25.99 1.14 1.99
N TYR A 31 27.04 1.10 1.17
CA TYR A 31 27.51 2.20 0.34
C TYR A 31 27.74 1.83 -1.13
N ASN A 32 27.87 0.54 -1.46
CA ASN A 32 28.32 0.05 -2.75
C ASN A 32 27.47 -1.13 -3.23
N VAL A 33 27.34 -1.22 -4.56
CA VAL A 33 26.78 -2.38 -5.26
C VAL A 33 27.74 -2.79 -6.35
N THR A 34 28.18 -4.05 -6.31
CA THR A 34 29.02 -4.65 -7.36
C THR A 34 28.27 -5.80 -8.02
N LEU A 35 28.25 -5.83 -9.34
CA LEU A 35 27.63 -6.87 -10.16
C LEU A 35 28.71 -7.61 -10.95
N MET A 36 28.69 -8.93 -10.87
CA MET A 36 29.49 -9.81 -11.72
C MET A 36 28.56 -10.73 -12.53
N GLN A 37 28.75 -10.77 -13.84
CA GLN A 37 28.07 -11.71 -14.72
C GLN A 37 29.04 -12.83 -15.12
N LEU A 38 28.62 -14.07 -14.91
CA LEU A 38 29.31 -15.27 -15.34
C LEU A 38 28.44 -15.98 -16.36
N SER A 39 28.94 -16.12 -17.58
CA SER A 39 28.31 -16.96 -18.61
C SER A 39 28.69 -18.41 -18.35
N THR A 40 27.72 -19.33 -18.38
CA THR A 40 28.02 -20.76 -18.24
C THR A 40 28.54 -21.32 -19.56
N SER A 41 29.53 -22.22 -19.49
CA SER A 41 30.19 -22.79 -20.69
C SER A 41 29.27 -23.70 -21.51
N SER A 42 28.21 -24.18 -20.89
CA SER A 42 27.21 -25.07 -21.48
C SER A 42 25.96 -24.24 -21.79
N ILE A 43 25.68 -24.01 -23.07
CA ILE A 43 24.33 -23.64 -23.49
C ILE A 43 23.45 -24.82 -23.07
N PRO A 44 22.46 -24.63 -22.16
CA PRO A 44 21.56 -25.71 -21.82
C PRO A 44 20.89 -26.21 -23.11
N GLU A 45 20.88 -27.52 -23.36
CA GLU A 45 20.12 -28.10 -24.48
C GLU A 45 18.65 -27.67 -24.44
N GLN A 46 18.14 -27.34 -23.25
CA GLN A 46 16.82 -26.82 -23.01
C GLN A 46 16.86 -25.59 -22.10
N ILE A 47 16.57 -24.41 -22.67
CA ILE A 47 16.38 -23.17 -21.90
C ILE A 47 15.08 -23.30 -21.13
N TRP A 48 15.15 -23.29 -19.79
CA TRP A 48 13.96 -23.20 -18.96
C TRP A 48 13.31 -21.83 -19.16
N SER A 49 12.20 -21.80 -19.89
CA SER A 49 11.37 -20.62 -20.06
C SER A 49 10.04 -20.83 -19.36
N LYS A 50 9.59 -19.81 -18.62
CA LYS A 50 8.22 -19.81 -18.11
C LYS A 50 7.30 -19.45 -19.27
N ASN A 51 6.42 -20.37 -19.66
CA ASN A 51 5.37 -20.04 -20.62
C ASN A 51 4.42 -18.99 -19.99
N ILE A 52 4.38 -17.81 -20.58
CA ILE A 52 3.53 -16.67 -20.17
C ILE A 52 2.29 -16.52 -21.04
N ALA A 53 2.08 -17.41 -22.01
CA ALA A 53 0.86 -17.43 -22.80
C ALA A 53 -0.35 -17.75 -21.92
N LEU A 54 -1.52 -17.25 -22.33
CA LEU A 54 -2.78 -17.66 -21.73
C LEU A 54 -2.90 -19.19 -21.85
N GLN A 55 -3.15 -19.87 -20.73
CA GLN A 55 -3.37 -21.33 -20.75
C GLN A 55 -4.55 -21.73 -21.64
N LYS A 56 -5.54 -20.83 -21.79
CA LYS A 56 -6.66 -20.96 -22.71
C LYS A 56 -6.74 -19.71 -23.56
N SER A 57 -6.58 -19.87 -24.87
CA SER A 57 -6.74 -18.78 -25.84
C SER A 57 -8.15 -18.18 -25.76
N LEU A 58 -8.23 -16.87 -25.95
CA LEU A 58 -9.49 -16.17 -26.11
C LEU A 58 -10.14 -16.55 -27.45
N ASP A 59 -11.47 -16.62 -27.46
CA ASP A 59 -12.22 -16.91 -28.68
C ASP A 59 -12.14 -15.72 -29.64
N THR A 60 -11.57 -15.92 -30.83
CA THR A 60 -11.38 -14.86 -31.82
C THR A 60 -12.67 -14.32 -32.42
N LYS A 61 -13.80 -15.01 -32.20
CA LYS A 61 -15.14 -14.57 -32.63
C LYS A 61 -15.88 -13.76 -31.55
N ALA A 62 -15.35 -13.69 -30.33
CA ALA A 62 -15.95 -12.96 -29.23
C ALA A 62 -15.21 -11.63 -28.97
N TYR A 63 -15.94 -10.66 -28.43
CA TYR A 63 -15.37 -9.39 -27.99
C TYR A 63 -15.05 -9.47 -26.50
N PHE A 64 -13.82 -9.12 -26.16
CA PHE A 64 -13.34 -9.07 -24.78
C PHE A 64 -12.93 -7.65 -24.42
N ASN A 65 -13.24 -7.25 -23.19
CA ASN A 65 -12.79 -6.00 -22.60
C ASN A 65 -12.13 -6.26 -21.25
N GLU A 66 -11.13 -5.45 -20.91
CA GLU A 66 -10.60 -5.41 -19.55
C GLU A 66 -11.64 -4.81 -18.61
N GLY A 67 -11.75 -5.36 -17.40
CA GLY A 67 -12.74 -4.94 -16.41
C GLY A 67 -12.19 -5.00 -15.00
N ARG A 68 -12.47 -3.95 -14.22
CA ARG A 68 -12.19 -3.92 -12.78
C ARG A 68 -13.39 -4.50 -12.03
N LYS A 69 -13.17 -5.61 -11.32
CA LYS A 69 -14.21 -6.23 -10.47
C LYS A 69 -13.90 -6.00 -8.99
N ILE A 70 -14.88 -5.46 -8.26
CA ILE A 70 -14.83 -5.34 -6.80
C ILE A 70 -15.80 -6.37 -6.21
N THR A 71 -15.30 -7.26 -5.36
CA THR A 71 -16.13 -8.28 -4.71
C THR A 71 -16.10 -8.05 -3.20
N LYS A 72 -17.27 -7.80 -2.60
CA LYS A 72 -17.42 -7.71 -1.14
C LYS A 72 -17.72 -9.10 -0.58
N LEU A 73 -16.90 -9.55 0.36
CA LEU A 73 -17.08 -10.83 1.04
C LEU A 73 -17.77 -10.63 2.39
N THR A 74 -18.74 -11.47 2.70
CA THR A 74 -19.39 -11.52 4.02
C THR A 74 -18.63 -12.46 4.95
N LYS A 75 -18.80 -12.28 6.27
CA LYS A 75 -18.15 -13.14 7.27
C LYS A 75 -18.52 -14.61 7.02
N GLY A 76 -17.51 -15.47 6.87
CA GLY A 76 -17.67 -16.90 6.59
C GLY A 76 -17.74 -17.27 5.11
N SER A 77 -17.87 -16.30 4.20
CA SER A 77 -17.81 -16.57 2.76
C SER A 77 -16.37 -16.87 2.31
N LYS A 78 -16.24 -17.72 1.29
CA LYS A 78 -14.97 -18.06 0.65
C LYS A 78 -14.98 -17.53 -0.79
N HIS A 79 -13.81 -17.08 -1.26
CA HIS A 79 -13.61 -16.70 -2.65
C HIS A 79 -12.42 -17.47 -3.20
N GLU A 80 -12.67 -18.23 -4.26
CA GLU A 80 -11.65 -19.05 -4.91
C GLU A 80 -11.06 -18.28 -6.10
N ILE A 81 -9.74 -18.19 -6.10
CA ILE A 81 -8.96 -17.63 -7.20
C ILE A 81 -8.38 -18.82 -7.98
N LYS A 82 -8.94 -19.12 -9.15
CA LYS A 82 -8.67 -20.37 -9.88
C LYS A 82 -7.27 -20.50 -10.48
N ASP A 83 -6.65 -19.39 -10.90
CA ASP A 83 -5.35 -19.42 -11.58
C ASP A 83 -4.30 -18.60 -10.83
N LEU A 84 -3.65 -19.21 -9.85
CA LEU A 84 -2.57 -18.57 -9.08
C LEU A 84 -1.29 -18.35 -9.90
N THR A 85 -1.11 -19.05 -11.03
CA THR A 85 0.15 -19.02 -11.78
C THR A 85 0.29 -17.84 -12.72
N SER A 86 -0.84 -17.33 -13.23
CA SER A 86 -0.93 -16.15 -14.10
C SER A 86 -1.31 -14.88 -13.33
N LEU A 87 -1.78 -14.99 -12.08
CA LEU A 87 -2.23 -13.86 -11.28
C LEU A 87 -1.11 -13.27 -10.41
N LYS A 88 -0.96 -11.94 -10.47
CA LYS A 88 -0.27 -11.16 -9.44
C LYS A 88 -1.30 -10.72 -8.41
N PHE A 89 -1.23 -11.26 -7.20
CA PHE A 89 -2.08 -10.82 -6.11
C PHE A 89 -1.25 -10.29 -4.94
N ARG A 90 -1.85 -9.41 -4.13
CA ARG A 90 -1.26 -8.89 -2.90
C ARG A 90 -2.32 -8.83 -1.82
N ILE A 91 -2.05 -9.45 -0.68
CA ILE A 91 -2.91 -9.38 0.50
C ILE A 91 -2.57 -8.11 1.27
N VAL A 92 -3.59 -7.33 1.62
CA VAL A 92 -3.49 -6.09 2.39
C VAL A 92 -4.36 -6.24 3.64
N ASP A 93 -3.73 -6.62 4.74
CA ASP A 93 -4.36 -7.04 5.99
C ASP A 93 -4.01 -6.14 7.18
N ASN A 94 -3.10 -5.18 6.98
CA ASN A 94 -2.67 -4.24 8.02
C ASN A 94 -2.43 -2.83 7.45
N LEU A 95 -2.37 -1.84 8.35
CA LEU A 95 -2.24 -0.43 7.98
C LEU A 95 -0.89 -0.13 7.31
N GLU A 96 0.17 -0.82 7.69
CA GLU A 96 1.50 -0.64 7.09
C GLU A 96 1.50 -1.02 5.60
N LYS A 97 0.87 -2.14 5.24
CA LYS A 97 0.71 -2.57 3.84
C LYS A 97 -0.13 -1.58 3.05
N VAL A 98 -1.20 -1.02 3.65
CA VAL A 98 -2.01 0.04 3.02
C VAL A 98 -1.14 1.27 2.74
N LYS A 99 -0.39 1.77 3.74
CA LYS A 99 0.47 2.94 3.58
C LYS A 99 1.59 2.70 2.56
N ASN A 100 2.18 1.51 2.53
CA ASN A 100 3.18 1.15 1.53
C ASN A 100 2.64 1.17 0.10
N ILE A 101 1.39 0.74 -0.11
CA ILE A 101 0.73 0.84 -1.41
C ILE A 101 0.47 2.30 -1.75
N GLN A 102 -0.06 3.07 -0.79
CA GLN A 102 -0.31 4.49 -0.95
C GLN A 102 0.97 5.23 -1.37
N LEU A 103 2.10 5.01 -0.67
CA LEU A 103 3.40 5.61 -0.99
C LEU A 103 3.90 5.27 -2.40
N LYS A 104 3.69 4.02 -2.84
CA LYS A 104 4.04 3.60 -4.20
C LYS A 104 3.19 4.29 -5.26
N ILE A 105 1.89 4.45 -5.01
CA ILE A 105 0.99 5.16 -5.92
C ILE A 105 1.40 6.64 -6.02
N SER A 106 1.68 7.31 -4.90
CA SER A 106 2.16 8.70 -4.93
C SER A 106 3.43 8.89 -5.77
N SER A 107 4.39 7.97 -5.65
CA SER A 107 5.64 8.08 -6.41
C SER A 107 5.44 7.96 -7.92
N LEU A 108 4.34 7.33 -8.36
CA LEU A 108 4.02 7.17 -9.77
C LEU A 108 3.23 8.37 -10.31
N ASP A 109 2.29 8.91 -9.52
CA ASP A 109 1.41 9.99 -9.94
C ASP A 109 2.01 11.39 -9.75
N GLY A 110 3.23 11.49 -9.20
CA GLY A 110 3.86 12.77 -8.86
C GLY A 110 3.18 13.52 -7.70
N CYS A 111 2.11 12.96 -7.14
CA CYS A 111 1.47 13.48 -5.95
C CYS A 111 2.32 13.17 -4.72
N ASN A 112 2.79 14.17 -4.00
CA ASN A 112 3.41 13.96 -2.69
C ASN A 112 2.33 13.57 -1.69
N ILE A 113 2.14 12.27 -1.47
CA ILE A 113 1.41 11.81 -0.30
C ILE A 113 2.23 12.18 0.92
N ASP A 114 1.58 12.87 1.84
CA ASP A 114 2.25 13.43 2.99
C ASP A 114 2.89 12.30 3.82
N LYS A 115 4.22 12.29 3.84
CA LYS A 115 5.01 11.39 4.69
C LYS A 115 4.70 11.68 6.15
N ASP A 116 4.23 12.89 6.43
CA ASP A 116 3.87 13.38 7.75
C ASP A 116 2.74 12.58 8.40
N LEU A 117 1.93 11.84 7.63
CA LEU A 117 0.87 10.96 8.19
C LEU A 117 1.35 9.54 8.52
N LEU A 118 2.65 9.23 8.41
CA LEU A 118 3.21 7.91 8.74
C LEU A 118 2.99 7.52 10.20
N PHE A 119 2.95 8.49 11.12
CA PHE A 119 2.74 8.21 12.55
C PHE A 119 1.41 7.51 12.83
N LEU A 120 0.38 7.71 11.97
CA LEU A 120 -0.93 7.06 12.14
C LEU A 120 -0.86 5.53 12.09
N VAL A 121 0.13 4.97 11.38
CA VAL A 121 0.37 3.52 11.35
C VAL A 121 0.74 2.99 12.74
N ASN A 122 1.41 3.79 13.56
CA ASN A 122 1.84 3.44 14.91
C ASN A 122 1.00 4.13 16.01
N TRP A 123 -0.13 4.76 15.66
CA TRP A 123 -0.95 5.53 16.61
C TRP A 123 -1.38 4.71 17.83
N ASN A 124 -1.68 3.43 17.63
CA ASN A 124 -2.08 2.51 18.68
C ASN A 124 -0.96 2.21 19.70
N LYS A 125 0.30 2.46 19.35
CA LYS A 125 1.46 2.27 20.23
C LYS A 125 1.86 3.54 20.99
N CYS A 126 1.33 4.70 20.59
CA CYS A 126 1.63 5.98 21.24
C CYS A 126 0.94 6.10 22.60
N THR A 127 1.67 6.69 23.55
CA THR A 127 1.13 7.15 24.83
C THR A 127 0.18 8.34 24.63
N GLU A 128 -0.62 8.66 25.65
CA GLU A 128 -1.58 9.76 25.56
C GLU A 128 -0.92 11.13 25.34
N THR A 129 0.24 11.36 25.98
CA THR A 129 1.02 12.59 25.80
C THR A 129 1.59 12.71 24.39
N GLU A 130 2.15 11.63 23.83
CA GLU A 130 2.64 11.59 22.46
C GLU A 130 1.50 11.82 21.45
N LYS A 131 0.33 11.21 21.67
CA LYS A 131 -0.86 11.42 20.83
C LYS A 131 -1.26 12.90 20.78
N LEU A 132 -1.23 13.60 21.90
CA LEU A 132 -1.51 15.05 21.94
C LEU A 132 -0.49 15.85 21.15
N VAL A 133 0.80 15.57 21.30
CA VAL A 133 1.88 16.24 20.56
C VAL A 133 1.75 16.01 19.05
N LEU A 134 1.56 14.76 18.63
CA LEU A 134 1.40 14.38 17.24
C LEU A 134 0.15 15.01 16.62
N TYR A 135 -0.97 14.96 17.35
CA TYR A 135 -2.22 15.56 16.90
C TYR A 135 -2.09 17.07 16.73
N ASN A 136 -1.47 17.77 17.68
CA ASN A 136 -1.26 19.21 17.59
C ASN A 136 -0.37 19.58 16.38
N LYS A 137 0.63 18.76 16.06
CA LYS A 137 1.53 18.99 14.93
C LYS A 137 0.88 18.71 13.57
N PHE A 138 0.05 17.68 13.49
CA PHE A 138 -0.49 17.16 12.22
C PHE A 138 -2.01 17.28 12.13
N PHE A 139 -2.61 18.28 12.79
CA PHE A 139 -4.06 18.46 12.76
C PHE A 139 -4.57 18.70 11.33
N SER A 140 -5.39 17.78 10.82
CA SER A 140 -6.02 17.88 9.50
C SER A 140 -7.35 17.12 9.44
N HIS A 141 -8.12 17.31 8.37
CA HIS A 141 -9.36 16.57 8.15
C HIS A 141 -9.13 15.05 8.04
N GLU A 142 -8.07 14.63 7.36
CA GLU A 142 -7.66 13.23 7.22
C GLU A 142 -7.33 12.60 8.58
N VAL A 143 -6.57 13.32 9.42
CA VAL A 143 -6.24 12.87 10.78
C VAL A 143 -7.50 12.76 11.63
N ASN A 144 -8.39 13.75 11.57
CA ASN A 144 -9.65 13.72 12.32
C ASN A 144 -10.54 12.55 11.91
N ILE A 145 -10.68 12.29 10.60
CA ILE A 145 -11.44 11.16 10.06
C ILE A 145 -10.81 9.83 10.50
N PHE A 146 -9.49 9.70 10.36
CA PHE A 146 -8.79 8.49 10.78
C PHE A 146 -9.04 8.18 12.27
N LEU A 147 -8.88 9.19 13.14
CA LEU A 147 -9.05 9.03 14.58
C LEU A 147 -10.51 8.82 14.97
N TYR A 148 -11.47 9.38 14.24
CA TYR A 148 -12.89 9.08 14.43
C TYR A 148 -13.20 7.58 14.30
N PHE A 149 -12.57 6.89 13.35
CA PHE A 149 -12.78 5.46 13.12
C PHE A 149 -11.84 4.55 13.93
N LYS A 150 -10.60 4.99 14.20
CA LYS A 150 -9.55 4.14 14.80
C LYS A 150 -9.33 4.37 16.29
N ASP A 151 -9.63 5.57 16.81
CA ASP A 151 -9.47 5.92 18.22
C ASP A 151 -10.60 6.86 18.66
N LYS A 152 -11.81 6.29 18.73
CA LYS A 152 -13.02 7.04 19.08
C LYS A 152 -12.95 7.68 20.45
N THR A 153 -12.23 7.06 21.38
CA THR A 153 -11.95 7.56 22.72
C THR A 153 -11.17 8.87 22.69
N PHE A 154 -10.02 8.91 21.98
CA PHE A 154 -9.25 10.13 21.82
C PHE A 154 -10.03 11.20 21.05
N PHE A 155 -10.75 10.79 19.99
CA PHE A 155 -11.59 11.71 19.22
C PHE A 155 -12.61 12.42 20.11
N ASN A 156 -13.36 11.68 20.94
CA ASN A 156 -14.38 12.28 21.81
C ASN A 156 -13.77 13.16 22.91
N LYS A 157 -12.63 12.76 23.48
CA LYS A 157 -11.97 13.46 24.58
C LYS A 157 -11.32 14.77 24.13
N VAL A 158 -10.66 14.76 22.97
CA VAL A 158 -9.80 15.87 22.51
C VAL A 158 -10.43 16.56 21.30
N ILE A 159 -10.56 15.83 20.19
CA ILE A 159 -10.88 16.38 18.86
C ILE A 159 -12.27 17.01 18.81
N LYS A 160 -13.27 16.33 19.37
CA LYS A 160 -14.67 16.76 19.32
C LYS A 160 -14.85 18.16 19.93
N GLY A 161 -14.15 18.47 21.03
CA GLY A 161 -14.18 19.79 21.66
C GLY A 161 -13.62 20.87 20.72
N PHE A 162 -12.45 20.62 20.13
CA PHE A 162 -11.85 21.54 19.16
C PHE A 162 -12.75 21.79 17.96
N LEU A 163 -13.33 20.74 17.37
CA LEU A 163 -14.23 20.88 16.22
C LEU A 163 -15.50 21.67 16.56
N ARG A 164 -16.08 21.49 17.76
CA ARG A 164 -17.24 22.28 18.21
C ARG A 164 -16.92 23.76 18.29
N ASN A 165 -15.71 24.11 18.73
CA ASN A 165 -15.28 25.48 18.92
C ASN A 165 -14.59 26.09 17.69
N LYS A 166 -14.34 25.31 16.63
CA LYS A 166 -13.81 25.82 15.35
C LYS A 166 -14.75 26.91 14.81
N HIS A 167 -14.17 28.07 14.50
CA HIS A 167 -14.91 29.26 14.04
C HIS A 167 -15.70 28.97 12.77
N GLU A 168 -15.01 28.53 11.72
CA GLU A 168 -15.62 28.08 10.46
C GLU A 168 -15.54 26.56 10.36
N LYS A 169 -16.70 25.91 10.29
CA LYS A 169 -16.81 24.45 10.17
C LYS A 169 -17.02 24.08 8.71
N SER A 170 -16.19 23.16 8.20
CA SER A 170 -16.36 22.58 6.87
C SER A 170 -17.38 21.43 6.89
N LEU A 171 -17.66 20.85 5.72
CA LEU A 171 -18.51 19.67 5.61
C LEU A 171 -18.01 18.53 6.52
N ILE A 172 -16.69 18.28 6.50
CA ILE A 172 -16.08 17.19 7.27
C ILE A 172 -16.26 17.43 8.77
N ASP A 173 -16.12 18.68 9.23
CA ASP A 173 -16.34 19.01 10.64
C ASP A 173 -17.78 18.75 11.06
N HIS A 174 -18.76 19.19 10.26
CA HIS A 174 -20.17 18.93 10.53
C HIS A 174 -20.51 17.44 10.52
N TRP A 175 -19.95 16.69 9.57
CA TRP A 175 -20.12 15.23 9.49
C TRP A 175 -19.55 14.53 10.73
N LEU A 176 -18.35 14.91 11.16
CA LEU A 176 -17.70 14.36 12.35
C LEU A 176 -18.44 14.72 13.66
N LEU A 177 -19.11 15.87 13.70
CA LEU A 177 -19.93 16.31 14.84
C LEU A 177 -21.33 15.70 14.85
N GLY A 178 -21.81 15.16 13.72
CA GLY A 178 -23.18 14.66 13.55
C GLY A 178 -24.20 15.77 13.27
N ASP A 179 -23.76 16.95 12.84
CA ASP A 179 -24.60 18.09 12.46
C ASP A 179 -25.21 17.90 11.06
N TYR A 180 -25.86 16.75 10.78
CA TYR A 180 -26.27 16.36 9.43
C TYR A 180 -27.22 17.36 8.75
N GLU A 181 -28.07 18.03 9.53
CA GLU A 181 -28.94 19.14 9.09
C GLU A 181 -28.16 20.24 8.33
N LYS A 182 -26.93 20.54 8.78
CA LYS A 182 -26.07 21.59 8.20
C LYS A 182 -25.31 21.12 6.96
N ILE A 183 -25.30 19.81 6.70
CA ILE A 183 -24.62 19.20 5.55
C ILE A 183 -25.52 19.23 4.30
N VAL A 184 -26.85 19.29 4.48
CA VAL A 184 -27.82 19.27 3.38
C VAL A 184 -27.54 20.34 2.32
N LYS A 185 -27.01 21.51 2.70
CA LYS A 185 -26.61 22.57 1.76
C LYS A 185 -25.58 22.12 0.72
N TYR A 186 -24.71 21.17 1.06
CA TYR A 186 -23.69 20.64 0.15
C TYR A 186 -24.22 19.67 -0.90
N ASN A 187 -25.52 19.35 -0.88
CA ASN A 187 -26.16 18.57 -1.96
C ASN A 187 -26.38 19.41 -3.23
N GLN A 188 -26.25 20.74 -3.15
CA GLN A 188 -26.37 21.61 -4.31
C GLN A 188 -25.05 21.62 -5.10
N VAL A 189 -25.16 21.57 -6.43
CA VAL A 189 -24.01 21.51 -7.34
C VAL A 189 -23.04 22.68 -7.12
N GLU A 190 -23.56 23.84 -6.74
CA GLU A 190 -22.81 25.07 -6.43
C GLU A 190 -21.80 24.91 -5.28
N TYR A 191 -22.04 23.97 -4.36
CA TYR A 191 -21.14 23.70 -3.23
C TYR A 191 -20.22 22.51 -3.49
N PHE A 192 -20.24 21.93 -4.70
CA PHE A 192 -19.38 20.81 -5.05
C PHE A 192 -17.88 21.18 -4.98
N GLU A 193 -17.53 22.39 -5.41
CA GLU A 193 -16.16 22.90 -5.31
C GLU A 193 -15.72 23.12 -3.85
N ASN A 194 -16.68 23.29 -2.93
CA ASN A 194 -16.44 23.53 -1.51
C ASN A 194 -16.37 22.22 -0.67
N LEU A 195 -16.32 21.05 -1.33
CA LEU A 195 -16.25 19.75 -0.65
C LEU A 195 -14.85 19.39 -0.14
N ASN A 196 -13.79 19.96 -0.74
CA ASN A 196 -12.39 19.53 -0.54
C ASN A 196 -11.45 20.67 -0.07
N CYS A 197 -11.96 21.70 0.59
CA CYS A 197 -11.13 22.77 1.17
C CYS A 197 -10.88 22.56 2.66
#